data_AF-A0A2J6W0P2-F1
#
_entry.id   AF-A0A2J6W0P2-F1
#
_cell.length_a   1.000
_cell.length_b   1.000
_cell.length_c   1.000
_cell.angle_alpha   90.00
_cell.angle_beta   90.00
_cell.angle_gamma   90.00
#
_symmetry.space_group_name_H-M   'P 1'
#
loop_
_entity.id
_entity.type
_entity.pdbx_description
1 polymer ?
#
loop_
_entity_poly.entity_id
_entity_poly.type
_entity_poly.pdbx_seq_one_letter_code
_entity_poly.pdbx_strand_id
1 'polypeptide(L)'
;MVSKKGIDFIKSINDFCNNKEKLLEKIPEETNQDYGYIPYERPLQKYLNYGVINLDKPPGPTSHEVVAWIKKIIGIQRAGHGGTLELLP
;
A
#
# COMPACT_ATOMS: atom_id res chain seq x y z
N MET A 1 9.18 13.00 -12.98
CA MET A 1 10.24 13.23 -11.98
C MET A 1 10.22 12.11 -10.95
N VAL A 2 11.24 11.26 -10.93
CA VAL A 2 11.43 10.18 -9.93
C VAL A 2 12.91 10.17 -9.58
N SER A 3 13.26 9.97 -8.31
CA SER A 3 14.66 9.86 -7.91
C SER A 3 15.26 8.55 -8.44
N LYS A 4 16.59 8.46 -8.54
CA LYS A 4 17.26 7.20 -8.89
C LYS A 4 16.78 6.02 -8.02
N LYS A 5 16.66 6.24 -6.70
CA LYS A 5 16.09 5.27 -5.76
C LYS A 5 14.64 4.87 -6.10
N GLY A 6 13.82 5.84 -6.54
CA GLY A 6 12.45 5.55 -6.97
C GLY A 6 12.38 4.75 -8.26
N ILE A 7 13.29 4.99 -9.21
CA ILE A 7 13.40 4.18 -10.44
C ILE A 7 13.81 2.75 -10.09
N ASP A 8 14.80 2.58 -9.20
CA ASP A 8 15.24 1.26 -8.74
C ASP A 8 14.10 0.50 -8.04
N PHE A 9 13.30 1.19 -7.22
CA PHE A 9 12.09 0.62 -6.63
C PHE A 9 11.08 0.15 -7.69
N ILE A 10 10.78 0.97 -8.70
CA ILE A 10 9.85 0.59 -9.79
C ILE A 10 10.36 -0.63 -10.56
N LYS A 11 11.66 -0.68 -10.86
CA LYS A 11 12.27 -1.85 -11.52
C LYS A 11 12.10 -3.11 -10.69
N SER A 12 12.32 -3.02 -9.38
CA SER A 12 12.14 -4.17 -8.48
C SER A 12 10.70 -4.71 -8.48
N ILE A 13 9.69 -3.82 -8.58
CA ILE A 13 8.29 -4.23 -8.72
C ILE A 13 8.04 -4.91 -10.07
N ASN A 14 8.56 -4.36 -11.16
CA ASN A 14 8.41 -4.95 -12.48
C ASN A 14 9.00 -6.36 -12.52
N ASP A 15 10.19 -6.56 -11.97
CA ASP A 15 10.85 -7.86 -11.88
C ASP A 15 10.02 -8.83 -11.03
N PHE A 16 9.51 -8.39 -9.87
CA PHE A 16 8.64 -9.19 -9.00
C PHE A 16 7.35 -9.63 -9.71
N CYS A 17 6.74 -8.73 -10.50
CA CYS A 17 5.55 -9.01 -11.28
C CYS A 17 5.84 -9.75 -12.61
N ASN A 18 7.10 -10.12 -12.89
CA ASN A 18 7.56 -10.66 -14.17
C ASN A 18 7.13 -9.79 -15.38
N ASN A 19 7.07 -8.47 -15.16
CA ASN A 19 6.75 -7.49 -16.18
C ASN A 19 8.04 -7.04 -16.88
N LYS A 20 8.17 -7.40 -18.16
CA LYS A 20 9.37 -7.12 -18.97
C LYS A 20 9.29 -5.80 -19.74
N GLU A 21 8.21 -5.05 -19.58
CA GLU A 21 8.04 -3.77 -20.26
C GLU A 21 9.14 -2.79 -19.86
N LYS A 22 9.76 -2.17 -20.87
CA LYS A 22 10.84 -1.21 -20.66
C LYS A 22 10.24 0.11 -20.18
N LEU A 23 10.71 0.60 -19.04
CA LEU A 23 10.40 1.96 -18.61
C LEU A 23 11.04 2.96 -19.56
N LEU A 24 10.20 3.76 -20.24
CA LEU A 24 10.65 4.81 -21.15
C LEU A 24 10.66 6.15 -20.42
N GLU A 25 11.82 6.80 -20.40
CA GLU A 25 11.97 8.16 -19.91
C GLU A 25 11.78 9.13 -21.08
N LYS A 26 10.77 10.00 -20.99
CA LYS A 26 10.50 11.02 -22.02
C LYS A 26 11.47 12.20 -21.90
N ILE A 27 11.76 12.63 -20.67
CA ILE A 27 12.63 13.75 -20.34
C ILE A 27 13.42 13.35 -19.09
N PRO A 28 14.76 13.49 -19.10
CA PRO A 28 15.59 13.18 -17.95
C PRO A 28 15.44 14.27 -16.87
N GLU A 29 14.72 13.96 -15.80
CA GLU A 29 14.49 14.87 -14.68
C GLU A 29 14.50 14.15 -13.33
N GLU A 30 15.25 14.72 -12.39
CA GLU A 30 15.31 14.24 -11.01
C GLU A 30 14.31 14.98 -10.11
N THR A 31 13.93 14.34 -9.00
CA THR A 31 13.16 14.96 -7.91
C THR A 31 14.08 15.20 -6.71
N ASN A 32 13.80 16.25 -5.95
CA ASN A 32 14.51 16.50 -4.69
C ASN A 32 14.18 15.39 -3.67
N GLN A 33 15.21 14.81 -3.03
CA GLN A 33 15.11 13.71 -2.08
C GLN A 33 14.59 14.14 -0.69
N ASP A 34 14.58 15.44 -0.40
CA ASP A 34 14.02 15.98 0.85
C ASP A 34 12.50 15.85 0.92
N TYR A 35 11.85 15.48 -0.19
CA TYR A 35 10.39 15.39 -0.30
C TYR A 35 9.92 13.95 -0.53
N GLY A 36 8.91 13.55 0.23
CA GLY A 36 8.27 12.24 0.11
C GLY A 36 9.08 11.10 0.74
N TYR A 37 8.65 9.87 0.50
CA TYR A 37 9.31 8.66 0.97
C TYR A 37 9.21 7.57 -0.09
N ILE A 38 10.30 6.84 -0.31
CA ILE A 38 10.21 5.52 -0.96
C ILE A 38 9.27 4.64 -0.11
N PRO A 39 8.41 3.79 -0.69
CA PRO A 39 7.40 3.08 0.08
C PRO A 39 7.92 2.31 1.29
N TYR A 40 9.11 1.70 1.19
CA TYR A 40 9.76 0.95 2.28
C TYR A 40 10.51 1.82 3.31
N GLU A 41 10.67 3.11 3.04
CA GLU A 41 11.36 4.08 3.92
C GLU A 41 10.37 4.98 4.68
N ARG A 42 9.06 4.72 4.56
CA ARG A 42 8.03 5.53 5.25
C ARG A 42 8.17 5.42 6.77
N PRO A 43 7.98 6.51 7.54
CA PRO A 43 7.83 6.40 8.98
C PRO A 43 6.51 5.67 9.32
N LEU A 44 6.44 5.05 10.50
CA LEU A 44 5.30 4.25 10.93
C LEU A 44 3.95 4.96 10.75
N GLN A 45 3.86 6.25 11.10
CA GLN A 45 2.63 7.01 10.94
C GLN A 45 2.15 7.09 9.48
N LYS A 46 3.08 7.17 8.52
CA LYS A 46 2.75 7.17 7.10
C LYS A 46 2.32 5.77 6.63
N TYR A 47 2.88 4.70 7.19
CA TYR A 47 2.36 3.35 6.92
C TYR A 47 0.93 3.18 7.40
N LEU A 48 0.60 3.64 8.62
CA LEU A 48 -0.75 3.52 9.16
C LEU A 48 -1.77 4.36 8.38
N ASN A 49 -1.39 5.56 7.95
CA ASN A 49 -2.30 6.46 7.24
C ASN A 49 -2.54 6.09 5.76
N TYR A 50 -1.58 5.41 5.12
CA TYR A 50 -1.60 5.10 3.68
C TYR A 50 -1.35 3.62 3.38
N GLY A 51 -1.69 2.75 4.34
CA GLY A 51 -1.48 1.30 4.25
C GLY A 51 -2.72 0.55 3.77
N VAL A 52 -2.49 -0.70 3.34
CA VAL A 52 -3.53 -1.67 3.00
C VAL A 52 -3.22 -2.95 3.77
N ILE A 53 -4.24 -3.60 4.32
CA ILE A 53 -4.13 -4.90 4.96
C ILE A 53 -4.81 -5.91 4.05
N ASN A 54 -4.02 -6.86 3.52
CA ASN A 54 -4.56 -8.03 2.84
C ASN A 54 -5.01 -9.03 3.92
N LEU A 55 -6.26 -8.92 4.34
CA LEU A 55 -6.80 -9.68 5.46
C LEU A 55 -7.52 -10.94 4.97
N ASP A 56 -7.16 -12.08 5.55
CA ASP A 56 -7.97 -13.29 5.47
C ASP A 56 -9.12 -13.20 6.48
N LYS A 57 -10.34 -12.92 6.01
CA LYS A 57 -11.50 -12.66 6.89
C LYS A 57 -12.01 -13.98 7.47
N PRO A 58 -12.13 -14.13 8.81
CA PRO A 58 -12.69 -15.34 9.39
C PRO A 58 -14.21 -15.48 9.11
N PRO A 59 -14.77 -16.71 9.13
CA PRO A 59 -16.22 -16.94 9.14
C PRO A 59 -16.84 -16.44 10.46
N GLY A 60 -18.13 -16.11 10.46
CA GLY A 60 -18.83 -15.53 11.62
C GLY A 60 -19.10 -14.03 11.52
N PRO A 61 -18.11 -13.12 11.62
CA PRO A 61 -18.38 -11.68 11.64
C PRO A 61 -18.61 -11.11 10.25
N THR A 62 -19.40 -10.04 10.20
CA THR A 62 -19.57 -9.21 9.00
C THR A 62 -18.27 -8.49 8.63
N SER A 63 -18.13 -8.11 7.36
CA SER A 63 -16.97 -7.33 6.91
C SER A 63 -16.86 -5.97 7.64
N HIS A 64 -17.98 -5.36 8.02
CA HIS A 64 -18.01 -4.11 8.79
C HIS A 64 -17.52 -4.29 10.24
N GLU A 65 -17.91 -5.39 10.90
CA GLU A 65 -17.42 -5.70 12.25
C GLU A 65 -15.91 -5.92 12.26
N VAL A 66 -15.39 -6.66 11.28
CA VAL A 66 -13.94 -6.90 11.16
C VAL A 66 -13.18 -5.58 10.95
N VAL A 67 -13.68 -4.68 10.09
CA VAL A 67 -13.10 -3.34 9.92
C VAL A 67 -13.14 -2.55 11.24
N ALA A 68 -14.24 -2.62 11.99
CA ALA A 68 -14.37 -1.94 13.28
C ALA A 68 -13.37 -2.47 14.33
N TRP A 69 -13.15 -3.79 14.37
CA TRP A 69 -12.16 -4.40 15.26
C TRP A 69 -10.74 -3.97 14.91
N ILE A 70 -10.36 -4.03 13.64
CA ILE A 70 -9.03 -3.59 13.18
C ILE A 70 -8.81 -2.12 13.52
N LYS A 71 -9.80 -1.26 13.24
CA LYS A 71 -9.75 0.17 13.58
C LYS A 71 -9.50 0.38 15.07
N LYS A 72 -10.18 -0.38 15.94
CA LYS A 72 -10.04 -0.30 17.40
C LYS A 72 -8.69 -0.82 17.88
N ILE A 73 -8.21 -1.97 17.38
CA ILE A 73 -6.95 -2.59 17.78
C ILE A 73 -5.76 -1.72 17.40
N ILE A 74 -5.75 -1.17 16.19
CA ILE A 74 -4.64 -0.35 15.70
C ILE A 74 -4.73 1.10 16.22
N GLY A 75 -5.93 1.55 16.63
CA GLY A 75 -6.13 2.91 17.17
C GLY A 75 -6.17 4.00 16.09
N ILE A 76 -6.66 3.68 14.90
CA ILE A 76 -6.74 4.61 13.76
C ILE A 76 -8.12 5.27 13.64
N GLN A 77 -8.18 6.46 13.05
CA GLN A 77 -9.43 7.22 12.93
C GLN A 77 -10.36 6.71 11.83
N ARG A 78 -9.81 6.15 10.75
CA ARG A 78 -10.55 5.74 9.55
C ARG A 78 -10.02 4.41 9.03
N ALA A 79 -10.93 3.51 8.66
CA ALA A 79 -10.67 2.24 8.00
C ALA A 79 -11.90 1.87 7.15
N GLY A 80 -11.71 1.07 6.11
CA GLY A 80 -12.77 0.60 5.22
C GLY A 80 -12.36 -0.70 4.51
N HIS A 81 -13.28 -1.32 3.77
CA HIS A 81 -13.00 -2.52 2.97
C HIS A 81 -13.34 -2.30 1.49
N GLY A 82 -12.65 -3.03 0.60
CA GLY A 82 -12.86 -2.94 -0.85
C GLY A 82 -14.11 -3.65 -1.38
N GLY A 83 -14.74 -4.49 -0.55
CA GLY A 83 -15.98 -5.21 -0.87
C GLY A 83 -16.45 -6.04 0.31
N THR A 84 -17.75 -6.31 0.38
CA THR A 84 -18.34 -7.12 1.46
C THR A 84 -18.24 -8.60 1.07
N LEU A 85 -17.56 -9.40 1.90
CA LEU A 85 -17.61 -10.86 1.77
C LEU A 85 -18.88 -11.41 2.44
N GLU A 86 -19.41 -12.49 1.87
CA GLU A 86 -20.59 -13.18 2.39
C GLU A 86 -20.37 -13.67 3.83
N LEU A 87 -21.45 -13.67 4.60
CA LEU A 87 -21.43 -14.22 5.95
C LEU A 87 -21.49 -15.74 5.84
N LEU A 88 -20.39 -16.39 6.15
CA LEU A 88 -20.37 -17.84 6.30
C LEU A 88 -20.82 -18.19 7.73
N PRO A 89 -21.74 -19.16 7.90
CA PRO A 89 -22.14 -19.67 9.20
C PRO A 89 -20.99 -20.35 9.95
#